data_AF-A0A1V2QC10-F1
#
_entry.id   AF-A0A1V2QC10-F1
#
_cell.length_a   1.000
_cell.length_b   1.000
_cell.length_c   1.000
_cell.angle_alpha   90.00
_cell.angle_beta   90.00
_cell.angle_gamma   90.00
#
_symmetry.space_group_name_H-M   'P 1'
#
loop_
_entity.id
_entity.type
_entity.pdbx_description
1 polymer ?
#
loop_
_entity_poly.entity_id
_entity_poly.type
_entity_poly.pdbx_seq_one_letter_code
_entity_poly.pdbx_strand_id
1 'polypeptide(L)'
;MMQIVRALSLWVLTALPVLWAVVTSLPGRMPVWEAIAYLAVLAACVVLVRRRPVAVVVVALAAWQVSFFSRVSVDSTVSTFTLSFGLITLSFLAGKHATTGHQGVVALSAAVATGVLGGLVWGGADTSIAAVAGTAVFGVVPWSIGRYRRRYAEMVQAGWDRAEQWEREADQARIRERARLAAEMHDLVGHELARAAVTVGALEVSASLPAEQRAAAGAARASVTAAAERLADVVRLLRAESDDVVESVEDVVDRVRKSGVDIDLTVTGAGQPDAVIARTIHRVLTEALTNAIKHAPGSAVDVSLRSTRDGIDLNVVNEPAQRSADTTGSGYGLLGLAERVTLVGGRFDARPTSNGGFAVVVHLPDEPVTTITSTSHRRLVEQRVRHSARRTMLLAAGIAGALVIPALAYLVYDAVSSTLAPADFERLRIGQPEAEVLDLVPSRTRVDDTANPTCRHYGTHVNPFDERRLDLYRLCFRDGVLVDKTLLVRGP
;
A
#
# COMPACT_ATOMS: atom_id res chain seq x y z
N MET A 1 14.41 -12.39 -9.07
CA MET A 1 14.56 -13.41 -8.00
C MET A 1 13.29 -13.61 -7.16
N MET A 2 12.73 -12.57 -6.52
CA MET A 2 11.58 -12.71 -5.60
C MET A 2 10.27 -13.26 -6.22
N GLN A 3 10.00 -13.01 -7.51
CA GLN A 3 8.84 -13.60 -8.19
C GLN A 3 8.99 -15.11 -8.46
N ILE A 4 10.20 -15.58 -8.75
CA ILE A 4 10.50 -17.00 -8.97
C ILE A 4 10.37 -17.75 -7.65
N VAL A 5 10.93 -17.19 -6.56
CA VAL A 5 10.82 -17.77 -5.21
C VAL A 5 9.37 -17.89 -4.75
N ARG A 6 8.52 -16.88 -5.00
CA ARG A 6 7.08 -16.94 -4.68
C ARG A 6 6.31 -17.95 -5.52
N ALA A 7 6.68 -18.11 -6.80
CA ALA A 7 6.05 -19.11 -7.66
C ALA A 7 6.46 -20.52 -7.24
N LEU A 8 7.73 -20.72 -6.86
CA LEU A 8 8.26 -21.97 -6.37
C LEU A 8 7.61 -22.36 -5.03
N SER A 9 7.46 -21.41 -4.10
CA SER A 9 6.84 -21.69 -2.80
C SER A 9 5.36 -22.02 -2.90
N LEU A 10 4.62 -21.35 -3.79
CA LEU A 10 3.22 -21.71 -4.10
C LEU A 10 3.14 -23.11 -4.71
N TRP A 11 4.06 -23.46 -5.61
CA TRP A 11 4.08 -24.77 -6.26
C TRP A 11 4.40 -25.89 -5.26
N VAL A 12 5.39 -25.70 -4.39
CA VAL A 12 5.76 -26.63 -3.32
C VAL A 12 4.59 -26.85 -2.35
N LEU A 13 3.90 -25.77 -1.95
CA LEU A 13 2.73 -25.86 -1.06
C LEU A 13 1.59 -26.67 -1.70
N THR A 14 1.41 -26.57 -3.02
CA THR A 14 0.40 -27.37 -3.73
C THR A 14 0.83 -28.79 -4.09
N ALA A 15 2.14 -29.05 -4.20
CA ALA A 15 2.68 -30.37 -4.48
C ALA A 15 2.68 -31.26 -3.23
N LEU A 16 2.72 -30.65 -2.04
CA LEU A 16 2.80 -31.34 -0.75
C LEU A 16 1.64 -32.35 -0.51
N PRO A 17 0.37 -32.03 -0.80
CA PRO A 17 -0.74 -32.99 -0.68
C PRO A 17 -0.65 -34.15 -1.68
N VAL A 18 -0.06 -33.93 -2.86
CA VAL A 18 0.18 -34.98 -3.87
C VAL A 18 1.24 -35.95 -3.35
N LEU A 19 2.33 -35.39 -2.82
CA LEU A 19 3.42 -36.18 -2.23
C LEU A 19 2.94 -36.97 -1.01
N TRP A 20 2.13 -36.33 -0.15
CA TRP A 20 1.49 -37.01 0.97
C TRP A 20 0.60 -38.16 0.51
N ALA A 21 -0.27 -37.92 -0.48
CA ALA A 21 -1.13 -38.94 -1.07
C ALA A 21 -0.34 -40.15 -1.60
N VAL A 22 0.78 -39.92 -2.30
CA VAL A 22 1.67 -41.00 -2.78
C VAL A 22 2.24 -41.82 -1.61
N VAL A 23 2.68 -41.16 -0.54
CA VAL A 23 3.31 -41.81 0.62
C VAL A 23 2.29 -42.58 1.48
N THR A 24 1.07 -42.07 1.62
CA THR A 24 0.04 -42.70 2.45
C THR A 24 -0.83 -43.71 1.71
N SER A 25 -0.78 -43.74 0.38
CA SER A 25 -1.52 -44.73 -0.41
C SER A 25 -0.95 -46.13 -0.21
N LEU A 26 -1.81 -47.15 -0.07
CA LEU A 26 -1.36 -48.54 -0.03
C LEU A 26 -0.59 -48.89 -1.33
N PRO A 27 0.40 -49.79 -1.28
CA PRO A 27 1.19 -50.19 -2.45
C PRO A 27 0.29 -50.59 -3.62
N GLY A 28 0.43 -49.90 -4.76
CA GLY A 28 -0.35 -50.16 -5.98
C GLY A 28 -1.59 -49.27 -6.20
N ARG A 29 -1.95 -48.39 -5.24
CA ARG A 29 -3.14 -47.52 -5.35
C ARG A 29 -2.93 -46.21 -6.11
N MET A 30 -1.72 -45.65 -6.09
CA MET A 30 -1.38 -44.48 -6.90
C MET A 30 0.02 -44.70 -7.52
N PRO A 31 0.10 -45.14 -8.78
CA PRO A 31 1.39 -45.38 -9.41
C PRO A 31 2.15 -44.07 -9.58
N VAL A 32 3.48 -44.13 -9.45
CA VAL A 32 4.36 -42.94 -9.44
C VAL A 32 4.19 -42.08 -10.70
N TRP A 33 3.87 -42.68 -11.84
CA TRP A 33 3.65 -41.96 -13.09
C TRP A 33 2.39 -41.08 -13.06
N GLU A 34 1.31 -41.47 -12.35
CA GLU A 34 0.10 -40.64 -12.19
C GLU A 34 0.39 -39.40 -11.35
N ALA A 35 1.16 -39.56 -10.27
CA ALA A 35 1.58 -38.44 -9.44
C ALA A 35 2.47 -37.45 -10.21
N ILE A 36 3.40 -37.96 -11.01
CA ILE A 36 4.25 -37.13 -11.89
C ILE A 36 3.39 -36.40 -12.92
N ALA A 37 2.44 -37.10 -13.56
CA ALA A 37 1.54 -36.50 -14.54
C ALA A 37 0.69 -35.39 -13.90
N TYR A 38 0.15 -35.62 -12.70
CA TYR A 38 -0.60 -34.61 -11.95
C TYR A 38 0.23 -33.36 -11.66
N LEU A 39 1.45 -33.53 -11.15
CA LEU A 39 2.35 -32.42 -10.83
C LEU A 39 2.73 -31.63 -12.09
N ALA A 40 2.94 -32.31 -13.23
CA ALA A 40 3.23 -31.69 -14.51
C ALA A 40 2.04 -30.86 -15.03
N VAL A 41 0.82 -31.42 -14.97
CA VAL A 41 -0.41 -30.72 -15.36
C VAL A 41 -0.65 -29.51 -14.46
N LEU A 42 -0.51 -29.67 -13.14
CA LEU A 42 -0.66 -28.58 -12.20
C LEU A 42 0.36 -27.45 -12.46
N ALA A 43 1.63 -27.79 -12.72
CA ALA A 43 2.65 -26.82 -13.11
C ALA A 43 2.25 -26.05 -14.38
N ALA A 44 1.78 -26.76 -15.41
CA ALA A 44 1.30 -26.15 -16.65
C ALA A 44 0.11 -25.22 -16.41
N CYS A 45 -0.87 -25.64 -15.59
CA CYS A 45 -2.03 -24.82 -15.22
C CYS A 45 -1.62 -23.56 -14.43
N VAL A 46 -0.65 -23.64 -13.52
CA VAL A 46 -0.13 -22.48 -12.77
C VAL A 46 0.54 -21.45 -13.69
N VAL A 47 1.18 -21.89 -14.78
CA VAL A 47 1.71 -20.98 -15.80
C VAL A 47 0.58 -20.39 -16.64
N LEU A 48 -0.35 -21.23 -17.10
CA LEU A 48 -1.42 -20.84 -18.02
C LEU A 48 -2.46 -19.92 -17.36
N VAL A 49 -2.72 -20.06 -16.05
CA VAL A 49 -3.71 -19.25 -15.31
C VAL A 49 -3.38 -17.75 -15.34
N ARG A 50 -2.10 -17.39 -15.56
CA ARG A 50 -1.69 -15.99 -15.76
C ARG A 50 -2.19 -15.39 -17.06
N ARG A 51 -2.31 -16.21 -18.11
CA ARG A 51 -2.75 -15.80 -19.46
C ARG A 51 -4.24 -16.03 -19.70
N ARG A 52 -4.78 -17.15 -19.18
CA ARG A 52 -6.17 -17.59 -19.39
C ARG A 52 -6.81 -18.01 -18.06
N PRO A 53 -7.02 -17.07 -17.11
CA PRO A 53 -7.47 -17.40 -15.74
C PRO A 53 -8.82 -18.13 -15.70
N VAL A 54 -9.77 -17.71 -16.53
CA VAL A 54 -11.13 -18.28 -16.56
C VAL A 54 -11.10 -19.71 -17.13
N ALA A 55 -10.40 -19.93 -18.24
CA ALA A 55 -10.34 -21.25 -18.88
C ALA A 55 -9.72 -22.30 -17.95
N VAL A 56 -8.65 -21.94 -17.24
CA VAL A 56 -7.99 -22.85 -16.30
C VAL A 56 -8.89 -23.21 -15.12
N VAL A 57 -9.65 -22.25 -14.57
CA VAL A 57 -10.61 -22.54 -13.49
C VAL A 57 -11.75 -23.41 -13.96
N VAL A 58 -12.30 -23.16 -15.16
CA VAL A 58 -13.37 -23.99 -15.73
C VAL A 58 -12.88 -25.43 -15.91
N VAL A 59 -11.69 -25.63 -16.47
CA VAL A 59 -11.10 -26.97 -16.63
C VAL A 59 -10.83 -27.64 -15.29
N ALA A 60 -10.28 -26.91 -14.30
CA ALA A 60 -10.03 -27.45 -12.98
C ALA A 60 -11.32 -27.85 -12.24
N LEU A 61 -12.37 -27.02 -12.34
CA LEU A 61 -13.70 -27.32 -11.77
C LEU A 61 -14.34 -28.53 -12.45
N ALA A 62 -14.28 -28.59 -13.78
CA ALA A 62 -14.81 -29.73 -14.54
C ALA A 62 -14.07 -31.02 -14.18
N ALA A 63 -12.73 -31.00 -14.11
CA ALA A 63 -11.93 -32.14 -13.72
C ALA A 63 -12.26 -32.62 -12.30
N TRP A 64 -12.41 -31.68 -11.36
CA TRP A 64 -12.82 -32.00 -9.99
C TRP A 64 -14.23 -32.60 -9.93
N GLN A 65 -15.21 -32.04 -10.65
CA GLN A 65 -16.58 -32.57 -10.68
C GLN A 65 -16.66 -33.94 -11.36
N VAL A 66 -15.94 -34.15 -12.47
CA VAL A 66 -15.87 -35.46 -13.13
C VAL A 66 -15.26 -36.49 -12.19
N SER A 67 -14.17 -36.14 -11.47
CA SER A 67 -13.59 -37.02 -10.45
C SER A 67 -14.59 -37.32 -9.32
N PHE A 68 -15.34 -36.31 -8.88
CA PHE A 68 -16.32 -36.44 -7.80
C PHE A 68 -17.53 -37.33 -8.19
N PHE A 69 -18.05 -37.17 -9.41
CA PHE A 69 -19.24 -37.89 -9.88
C PHE A 69 -18.96 -39.25 -10.50
N SER A 70 -17.78 -39.45 -11.11
CA SER A 70 -17.50 -40.66 -11.88
C SER A 70 -17.59 -41.93 -11.04
N ARG A 71 -17.42 -41.87 -9.70
CA ARG A 71 -17.55 -43.00 -8.75
C ARG A 71 -16.94 -44.32 -9.28
N VAL A 72 -15.94 -44.24 -10.16
CA VAL A 72 -15.27 -45.41 -10.73
C VAL A 72 -14.48 -46.03 -9.59
N SER A 73 -14.51 -47.35 -9.51
CA SER A 73 -13.91 -48.24 -8.50
C SER A 73 -12.37 -48.20 -8.48
N VAL A 74 -11.79 -46.99 -8.43
CA VAL A 74 -10.38 -46.71 -8.16
C VAL A 74 -10.39 -45.64 -7.07
N ASP A 75 -10.18 -46.05 -5.82
CA ASP A 75 -9.82 -45.23 -4.63
C ASP A 75 -10.02 -43.70 -4.74
N SER A 76 -11.28 -43.31 -4.99
CA SER A 76 -11.69 -41.96 -5.45
C SER A 76 -11.42 -40.84 -4.43
N THR A 77 -11.26 -41.18 -3.16
CA THR A 77 -11.07 -40.23 -2.06
C THR A 77 -9.72 -39.52 -2.16
N VAL A 78 -8.63 -40.25 -2.44
CA VAL A 78 -7.27 -39.68 -2.52
C VAL A 78 -7.16 -38.73 -3.70
N SER A 79 -7.62 -39.14 -4.89
CA SER A 79 -7.63 -38.29 -6.09
C SER A 79 -8.47 -37.02 -5.90
N THR A 80 -9.67 -37.14 -5.32
CA THR A 80 -10.55 -36.01 -5.04
C THR A 80 -9.92 -35.03 -4.05
N PHE A 81 -9.25 -35.52 -3.00
CA PHE A 81 -8.51 -34.69 -2.06
C PHE A 81 -7.36 -33.95 -2.75
N THR A 82 -6.54 -34.64 -3.53
CA THR A 82 -5.41 -34.05 -4.25
C THR A 82 -5.85 -32.98 -5.24
N LEU A 83 -6.90 -33.26 -6.02
CA LEU A 83 -7.52 -32.30 -6.96
C LEU A 83 -8.10 -31.07 -6.26
N SER A 84 -8.64 -31.23 -5.04
CA SER A 84 -9.20 -30.11 -4.27
C SER A 84 -8.15 -29.06 -3.93
N PHE A 85 -6.93 -29.47 -3.57
CA PHE A 85 -5.82 -28.53 -3.32
C PHE A 85 -5.32 -27.83 -4.59
N GLY A 86 -5.28 -28.56 -5.71
CA GLY A 86 -5.00 -27.97 -7.02
C GLY A 86 -6.04 -26.92 -7.38
N LEU A 87 -7.32 -27.23 -7.18
CA LEU A 87 -8.45 -26.34 -7.43
C LEU A 87 -8.42 -25.09 -6.55
N ILE A 88 -8.09 -25.20 -5.25
CA ILE A 88 -7.94 -24.04 -4.35
C ILE A 88 -6.91 -23.06 -4.92
N THR A 89 -5.75 -23.56 -5.31
CA THR A 89 -4.65 -22.71 -5.77
C THR A 89 -4.94 -22.10 -7.14
N LEU A 90 -5.47 -22.88 -8.07
CA LEU A 90 -5.83 -22.38 -9.40
C LEU A 90 -6.97 -21.35 -9.30
N SER A 91 -7.96 -21.58 -8.43
CA SER A 91 -9.05 -20.64 -8.18
C SER A 91 -8.55 -19.33 -7.57
N PHE A 92 -7.68 -19.41 -6.56
CA PHE A 92 -7.02 -18.23 -5.99
C PHE A 92 -6.20 -17.44 -7.02
N LEU A 93 -5.36 -18.13 -7.79
CA LEU A 93 -4.53 -17.49 -8.81
C LEU A 93 -5.38 -16.88 -9.93
N ALA A 94 -6.46 -17.55 -10.34
CA ALA A 94 -7.39 -17.00 -11.33
C ALA A 94 -8.11 -15.76 -10.81
N GLY A 95 -8.57 -15.75 -9.56
CA GLY A 95 -9.14 -14.57 -8.93
C GLY A 95 -8.16 -13.40 -8.90
N LYS A 96 -6.88 -13.69 -8.61
CA LYS A 96 -5.80 -12.70 -8.59
C LYS A 96 -5.47 -12.13 -9.97
N HIS A 97 -5.55 -12.94 -11.03
CA HIS A 97 -5.21 -12.51 -12.40
C HIS A 97 -6.44 -12.15 -13.27
N ALA A 98 -7.67 -12.34 -12.76
CA ALA A 98 -8.89 -12.04 -13.50
C ALA A 98 -9.03 -10.55 -13.80
N THR A 99 -8.83 -10.18 -15.07
CA THR A 99 -9.02 -8.81 -15.59
C THR A 99 -10.48 -8.37 -15.50
N THR A 100 -11.39 -9.30 -15.75
CA THR A 100 -12.82 -9.04 -15.83
C THR A 100 -13.57 -9.83 -14.76
N GLY A 101 -14.24 -9.13 -13.85
CA GLY A 101 -14.91 -9.77 -12.71
C GLY A 101 -16.08 -10.65 -13.06
N HIS A 102 -16.92 -10.23 -14.02
CA HIS A 102 -18.15 -10.94 -14.35
C HIS A 102 -17.87 -12.33 -14.94
N GLN A 103 -16.80 -12.50 -15.74
CA GLN A 103 -16.48 -13.79 -16.36
C GLN A 103 -16.17 -14.88 -15.33
N GLY A 104 -15.45 -14.53 -14.25
CA GLY A 104 -15.19 -15.46 -13.15
C GLY A 104 -16.44 -15.80 -12.35
N VAL A 105 -17.32 -14.83 -12.12
CA VAL A 105 -18.62 -15.06 -11.46
C VAL A 105 -19.47 -16.00 -12.31
N VAL A 106 -19.60 -15.75 -13.62
CA VAL A 106 -20.35 -16.62 -14.54
C VAL A 106 -19.80 -18.04 -14.54
N ALA A 107 -18.48 -18.22 -14.61
CA ALA A 107 -17.85 -19.54 -14.57
C ALA A 107 -18.13 -20.30 -13.26
N LEU A 108 -18.06 -19.60 -12.11
CA LEU A 108 -18.34 -20.20 -10.81
C LEU A 108 -19.83 -20.51 -10.62
N SER A 109 -20.72 -19.62 -11.06
CA SER A 109 -22.17 -19.85 -11.05
C SER A 109 -22.56 -21.02 -11.92
N ALA A 110 -21.97 -21.14 -13.12
CA ALA A 110 -22.15 -22.29 -13.98
C ALA A 110 -21.67 -23.57 -13.30
N ALA A 111 -20.49 -23.57 -12.68
CA ALA A 111 -19.98 -24.74 -11.97
C ALA A 111 -20.87 -25.18 -10.80
N VAL A 112 -21.43 -24.24 -10.04
CA VAL A 112 -22.42 -24.55 -8.99
C VAL A 112 -23.66 -25.21 -9.60
N ALA A 113 -24.19 -24.66 -10.70
CA ALA A 113 -25.34 -25.24 -11.39
C ALA A 113 -25.05 -26.66 -11.93
N THR A 114 -23.89 -26.89 -12.53
CA THR A 114 -23.48 -28.22 -13.00
C THR A 114 -23.31 -29.20 -11.84
N GLY A 115 -22.81 -28.74 -10.70
CA GLY A 115 -22.71 -29.55 -9.47
C GLY A 115 -24.07 -29.96 -8.92
N VAL A 116 -25.06 -29.06 -8.91
CA VAL A 116 -26.44 -29.37 -8.52
C VAL A 116 -27.05 -30.39 -9.47
N LEU A 117 -26.99 -30.13 -10.78
CA LEU A 117 -27.57 -31.01 -11.81
C LEU A 117 -26.93 -32.40 -11.79
N GLY A 118 -25.60 -32.48 -11.70
CA GLY A 118 -24.88 -33.75 -11.63
C GLY A 118 -25.25 -34.56 -10.39
N GLY A 119 -25.39 -33.91 -9.23
CA GLY A 119 -25.83 -34.58 -8.01
C GLY A 119 -27.26 -35.13 -8.13
N LEU A 120 -28.19 -34.35 -8.69
CA LEU A 120 -29.57 -34.79 -8.89
C LEU A 120 -29.66 -35.99 -9.83
N VAL A 121 -28.82 -36.04 -10.87
CA VAL A 121 -28.83 -37.12 -11.87
C VAL A 121 -28.15 -38.39 -11.34
N TRP A 122 -27.02 -38.28 -10.65
CA TRP A 122 -26.17 -39.44 -10.34
C TRP A 122 -26.15 -39.89 -8.87
N GLY A 123 -26.68 -39.12 -7.92
CA GLY A 123 -26.51 -39.46 -6.51
C GLY A 123 -27.50 -38.88 -5.51
N GLY A 124 -28.55 -38.19 -5.94
CA GLY A 124 -29.57 -37.60 -5.08
C GLY A 124 -29.12 -36.35 -4.32
N ALA A 125 -29.94 -35.93 -3.35
CA ALA A 125 -29.79 -34.66 -2.64
C ALA A 125 -28.43 -34.53 -1.92
N ASP A 126 -27.99 -35.56 -1.20
CA ASP A 126 -26.73 -35.55 -0.43
C ASP A 126 -25.51 -35.26 -1.30
N THR A 127 -25.45 -35.88 -2.49
CA THR A 127 -24.32 -35.67 -3.41
C THR A 127 -24.36 -34.32 -4.10
N SER A 128 -25.57 -33.81 -4.38
CA SER A 128 -25.76 -32.44 -4.87
C SER A 128 -25.23 -31.44 -3.86
N ILE A 129 -25.57 -31.64 -2.59
CA ILE A 129 -25.17 -30.78 -1.49
C ILE A 129 -23.65 -30.82 -1.28
N ALA A 130 -23.05 -32.01 -1.30
CA ALA A 130 -21.61 -32.17 -1.20
C ALA A 130 -20.85 -31.54 -2.39
N ALA A 131 -21.38 -31.67 -3.62
CA ALA A 131 -20.80 -31.06 -4.82
C ALA A 131 -20.86 -29.52 -4.77
N VAL A 132 -21.98 -28.96 -4.32
CA VAL A 132 -22.15 -27.50 -4.13
C VAL A 132 -21.22 -26.99 -3.04
N ALA A 133 -21.17 -27.67 -1.88
CA ALA A 133 -20.30 -27.29 -0.77
C ALA A 133 -18.82 -27.34 -1.20
N GLY A 134 -18.39 -28.40 -1.89
CA GLY A 134 -17.01 -28.51 -2.41
C GLY A 134 -16.68 -27.43 -3.43
N THR A 135 -17.59 -27.14 -4.36
CA THR A 135 -17.42 -26.04 -5.33
C THR A 135 -17.30 -24.68 -4.63
N ALA A 136 -18.10 -24.44 -3.59
CA ALA A 136 -18.03 -23.21 -2.80
C ALA A 136 -16.70 -23.07 -2.04
N VAL A 137 -16.28 -24.13 -1.33
CA VAL A 137 -15.08 -24.13 -0.48
C VAL A 137 -13.79 -24.11 -1.31
N PHE A 138 -13.71 -24.91 -2.38
CA PHE A 138 -12.48 -25.06 -3.17
C PHE A 138 -12.41 -24.12 -4.37
N GLY A 139 -13.53 -23.64 -4.89
CA GLY A 139 -13.61 -22.73 -6.02
C GLY A 139 -13.91 -21.28 -5.61
N VAL A 140 -15.13 -21.05 -5.10
CA VAL A 140 -15.67 -19.70 -4.89
C VAL A 140 -14.89 -18.91 -3.83
N VAL A 141 -14.59 -19.53 -2.68
CA VAL A 141 -13.86 -18.86 -1.59
C VAL A 141 -12.44 -18.46 -2.00
N PRO A 142 -11.59 -19.38 -2.52
CA PRO A 142 -10.22 -19.03 -2.92
C PRO A 142 -10.20 -18.00 -4.05
N TRP A 143 -11.09 -18.12 -5.04
CA TRP A 143 -11.21 -17.12 -6.11
C TRP A 143 -11.55 -15.73 -5.58
N SER A 144 -12.48 -15.65 -4.64
CA SER A 144 -12.87 -14.39 -4.02
C SER A 144 -11.72 -13.76 -3.22
N ILE A 145 -10.96 -14.57 -2.48
CA ILE A 145 -9.76 -14.10 -1.77
C ILE A 145 -8.70 -13.61 -2.76
N GLY A 146 -8.47 -14.33 -3.86
CA GLY A 146 -7.55 -13.92 -4.92
C GLY A 146 -7.91 -12.57 -5.53
N ARG A 147 -9.20 -12.39 -5.83
CA ARG A 147 -9.76 -11.14 -6.34
C ARG A 147 -9.65 -10.00 -5.33
N TYR A 148 -9.90 -10.26 -4.06
CA TYR A 148 -9.69 -9.30 -2.97
C TYR A 148 -8.23 -8.86 -2.91
N ARG A 149 -7.27 -9.79 -2.99
CA ARG A 149 -5.84 -9.46 -2.98
C ARG A 149 -5.42 -8.60 -4.17
N ARG A 150 -5.97 -8.85 -5.36
CA ARG A 150 -5.75 -8.00 -6.55
C ARG A 150 -6.29 -6.59 -6.32
N ARG A 151 -7.56 -6.49 -5.93
CA ARG A 151 -8.23 -5.19 -5.69
C ARG A 151 -7.55 -4.39 -4.60
N TYR A 152 -7.10 -5.05 -3.53
CA TYR A 152 -6.33 -4.43 -2.48
C TYR A 152 -4.99 -3.89 -3.00
N ALA A 153 -4.25 -4.66 -3.81
CA ALA A 153 -3.00 -4.20 -4.40
C ALA A 153 -3.21 -2.99 -5.33
N GLU A 154 -4.22 -3.03 -6.22
CA GLU A 154 -4.58 -1.92 -7.11
C GLU A 154 -4.95 -0.65 -6.31
N MET A 155 -5.76 -0.79 -5.26
CA MET A 155 -6.17 0.34 -4.41
C MET A 155 -5.04 0.90 -3.59
N VAL A 156 -4.14 0.05 -3.08
CA VAL A 156 -2.96 0.49 -2.34
C VAL A 156 -2.08 1.30 -3.29
N GLN A 157 -1.73 0.78 -4.46
CA GLN A 157 -0.93 1.50 -5.47
C GLN A 157 -1.56 2.84 -5.84
N ALA A 158 -2.83 2.85 -6.23
CA ALA A 158 -3.54 4.09 -6.58
C ALA A 158 -3.76 5.03 -5.37
N GLY A 159 -3.59 4.54 -4.14
CA GLY A 159 -3.63 5.33 -2.92
C GLY A 159 -2.31 6.04 -2.66
N TRP A 160 -1.17 5.39 -2.91
CA TRP A 160 0.16 6.00 -2.82
C TRP A 160 0.31 7.13 -3.85
N ASP A 161 -0.06 6.88 -5.11
CA ASP A 161 0.03 7.89 -6.17
C ASP A 161 -0.79 9.15 -5.84
N ARG A 162 -1.99 8.98 -5.26
CA ARG A 162 -2.83 10.10 -4.83
C ARG A 162 -2.30 10.82 -3.59
N ALA A 163 -1.71 10.08 -2.65
CA ALA A 163 -1.12 10.68 -1.46
C ALA A 163 0.07 11.58 -1.85
N GLU A 164 0.90 11.13 -2.78
CA GLU A 164 2.02 11.91 -3.32
C GLU A 164 1.53 13.17 -4.07
N GLN A 165 0.45 13.05 -4.85
CA GLN A 165 -0.18 14.21 -5.50
C GLN A 165 -0.70 15.24 -4.49
N TRP A 166 -1.40 14.79 -3.44
CA TRP A 166 -1.92 15.68 -2.40
C TRP A 166 -0.82 16.37 -1.60
N GLU A 167 0.29 15.69 -1.34
CA GLU A 167 1.44 16.29 -0.66
C GLU A 167 2.04 17.42 -1.51
N ARG A 168 2.25 17.17 -2.80
CA ARG A 168 2.72 18.19 -3.76
C ARG A 168 1.74 19.37 -3.87
N GLU A 169 0.44 19.11 -3.96
CA GLU A 169 -0.57 20.16 -4.03
C GLU A 169 -0.62 21.00 -2.75
N ALA A 170 -0.51 20.36 -1.58
CA ALA A 170 -0.51 21.04 -0.29
C ALA A 170 0.72 21.94 -0.11
N ASP A 171 1.90 21.47 -0.50
CA ASP A 171 3.12 22.27 -0.42
C ASP A 171 3.10 23.43 -1.41
N GLN A 172 2.62 23.21 -2.64
CA GLN A 172 2.40 24.30 -3.58
C GLN A 172 1.37 25.32 -3.10
N ALA A 173 0.31 24.88 -2.43
CA ALA A 173 -0.69 25.78 -1.85
C ALA A 173 -0.09 26.60 -0.70
N ARG A 174 0.73 25.98 0.17
CA ARG A 174 1.46 26.69 1.24
C ARG A 174 2.42 27.73 0.70
N ILE A 175 3.19 27.40 -0.35
CA ILE A 175 4.12 28.33 -0.99
C ILE A 175 3.34 29.49 -1.62
N ARG A 176 2.27 29.21 -2.35
CA ARG A 176 1.40 30.25 -2.94
C ARG A 176 0.80 31.17 -1.89
N GLU A 177 0.32 30.62 -0.77
CA GLU A 177 -0.25 31.42 0.30
C GLU A 177 0.80 32.28 1.00
N ARG A 178 2.00 31.74 1.26
CA ARG A 178 3.11 32.52 1.82
C ARG A 178 3.53 33.66 0.89
N ALA A 179 3.63 33.40 -0.42
CA ALA A 179 3.95 34.43 -1.41
C ALA A 179 2.88 35.52 -1.48
N ARG A 180 1.59 35.12 -1.43
CA ARG A 180 0.46 36.05 -1.37
C ARG A 180 0.52 36.93 -0.13
N LEU A 181 0.69 36.33 1.05
CA LEU A 181 0.80 37.05 2.32
C LEU A 181 1.98 38.03 2.29
N ALA A 182 3.14 37.62 1.75
CA ALA A 182 4.30 38.51 1.62
C ALA A 182 4.03 39.73 0.72
N ALA A 183 3.35 39.52 -0.41
CA ALA A 183 2.96 40.60 -1.31
C ALA A 183 1.94 41.56 -0.66
N GLU A 184 0.92 41.02 -0.01
CA GLU A 184 -0.12 41.81 0.67
C GLU A 184 0.45 42.62 1.84
N MET A 185 1.40 42.04 2.60
CA MET A 185 2.16 42.76 3.61
C MET A 185 3.05 43.86 3.02
N HIS A 186 3.69 43.62 1.87
CA HIS A 186 4.52 44.64 1.22
C HIS A 186 3.68 45.85 0.75
N ASP A 187 2.52 45.59 0.15
CA ASP A 187 1.67 46.66 -0.36
C ASP A 187 1.09 47.51 0.78
N LEU A 188 0.62 46.87 1.86
CA LEU A 188 0.06 47.58 3.01
C LEU A 188 1.14 48.35 3.79
N VAL A 189 2.22 47.65 4.17
CA VAL A 189 3.28 48.23 5.00
C VAL A 189 4.14 49.22 4.22
N GLY A 190 4.42 48.93 2.95
CA GLY A 190 5.17 49.83 2.07
C GLY A 190 4.45 51.16 1.86
N HIS A 191 3.13 51.14 1.67
CA HIS A 191 2.34 52.37 1.52
C HIS A 191 2.32 53.21 2.81
N GLU A 192 2.15 52.57 3.98
CA GLU A 192 2.15 53.27 5.26
C GLU A 192 3.51 53.86 5.61
N LEU A 193 4.60 53.13 5.37
CA LEU A 193 5.96 53.61 5.59
C LEU A 193 6.34 54.74 4.63
N ALA A 194 5.92 54.67 3.37
CA ALA A 194 6.12 55.76 2.41
C ALA A 194 5.40 57.03 2.86
N ARG A 195 4.15 56.91 3.32
CA ARG A 195 3.37 58.04 3.86
C ARG A 195 4.01 58.61 5.12
N ALA A 196 4.49 57.76 6.03
CA ALA A 196 5.21 58.18 7.23
C ALA A 196 6.51 58.94 6.87
N ALA A 197 7.31 58.41 5.93
CA ALA A 197 8.54 59.04 5.49
C ALA A 197 8.30 60.43 4.85
N VAL A 198 7.25 60.58 4.02
CA VAL A 198 6.85 61.87 3.44
C VAL A 198 6.41 62.85 4.52
N THR A 199 5.61 62.39 5.48
CA THR A 199 5.08 63.23 6.57
C THR A 199 6.20 63.75 7.48
N VAL A 200 7.14 62.87 7.85
CA VAL A 200 8.31 63.26 8.66
C VAL A 200 9.28 64.13 7.85
N GLY A 201 9.45 63.86 6.55
CA GLY A 201 10.23 64.70 5.65
C GLY A 201 9.67 66.13 5.54
N ALA A 202 8.35 66.32 5.57
CA ALA A 202 7.76 67.66 5.59
C ALA A 202 8.12 68.45 6.87
N LEU A 203 8.26 67.77 8.02
CA LEU A 203 8.68 68.39 9.28
C LEU A 203 10.18 68.77 9.24
N GLU A 204 11.02 67.98 8.57
CA GLU A 204 12.45 68.24 8.42
C GLU A 204 12.75 69.56 7.66
N VAL A 205 11.98 69.88 6.62
CA VAL A 205 12.14 71.11 5.82
C VAL A 205 11.28 72.29 6.29
N SER A 206 10.47 72.13 7.34
CA SER A 206 9.60 73.20 7.82
C SER A 206 10.41 74.33 8.49
N ALA A 207 10.36 75.53 7.91
CA ALA A 207 11.05 76.71 8.44
C ALA A 207 10.51 77.22 9.80
N SER A 208 9.33 76.74 10.23
CA SER A 208 8.73 77.11 11.51
C SER A 208 9.29 76.35 12.71
N LEU A 209 10.07 75.29 12.50
CA LEU A 209 10.62 74.46 13.56
C LEU A 209 12.07 74.86 13.92
N PRO A 210 12.42 74.90 15.22
CA PRO A 210 13.80 75.03 15.70
C PRO A 210 14.74 74.01 15.06
N ALA A 211 16.02 74.38 14.88
CA ALA A 211 17.02 73.54 14.23
C ALA A 211 17.17 72.15 14.87
N GLU A 212 17.07 72.07 16.20
CA GLU A 212 17.14 70.81 16.96
C GLU A 212 15.97 69.86 16.65
N GLN A 213 14.76 70.41 16.46
CA GLN A 213 13.56 69.63 16.11
C GLN A 213 13.59 69.16 14.64
N ARG A 214 14.16 69.97 13.74
CA ARG A 214 14.42 69.56 12.34
C ARG A 214 15.44 68.42 12.26
N ALA A 215 16.50 68.47 13.07
CA ALA A 215 17.48 67.39 13.16
C ALA A 215 16.85 66.09 13.70
N ALA A 216 15.98 66.18 14.71
CA ALA A 216 15.22 65.03 15.22
C ALA A 216 14.26 64.43 14.16
N ALA A 217 13.61 65.27 13.35
CA ALA A 217 12.77 64.83 12.23
C ALA A 217 13.60 64.13 11.14
N GLY A 218 14.79 64.65 10.80
CA GLY A 218 15.71 63.99 9.87
C GLY A 218 16.15 62.61 10.35
N ALA A 219 16.49 62.47 11.64
CA ALA A 219 16.82 61.18 12.25
C ALA A 219 15.62 60.20 12.24
N ALA A 220 14.40 60.68 12.50
CA ALA A 220 13.20 59.87 12.43
C ALA A 220 12.89 59.40 10.99
N ARG A 221 13.07 60.27 9.99
CA ARG A 221 12.89 59.92 8.58
C ARG A 221 13.90 58.86 8.14
N ALA A 222 15.17 59.00 8.52
CA ALA A 222 16.20 58.00 8.25
C ALA A 222 15.84 56.64 8.88
N SER A 223 15.31 56.64 10.11
CA SER A 223 14.85 55.43 10.80
C SER A 223 13.69 54.73 10.07
N VAL A 224 12.67 55.49 9.62
CA VAL A 224 11.52 54.97 8.85
C VAL A 224 11.98 54.40 7.51
N THR A 225 12.88 55.09 6.81
CA THR A 225 13.42 54.65 5.52
C THR A 225 14.22 53.35 5.68
N ALA A 226 15.07 53.27 6.71
CA ALA A 226 15.82 52.06 7.03
C ALA A 226 14.94 50.89 7.50
N ALA A 227 13.75 51.15 8.06
CA ALA A 227 12.77 50.11 8.39
C ALA A 227 12.06 49.59 7.13
N ALA A 228 11.74 50.47 6.17
CA ALA A 228 11.14 50.09 4.90
C ALA A 228 12.08 49.22 4.04
N GLU A 229 13.37 49.56 4.00
CA GLU A 229 14.40 48.75 3.32
C GLU A 229 14.51 47.34 3.92
N ARG A 230 14.51 47.23 5.26
CA ARG A 230 14.50 45.93 5.96
C ARG A 230 13.30 45.06 5.61
N LEU A 231 12.11 45.66 5.53
CA LEU A 231 10.89 44.95 5.11
C LEU A 231 10.96 44.50 3.65
N ALA A 232 11.50 45.35 2.76
CA ALA A 232 11.70 44.99 1.36
C ALA A 232 12.70 43.82 1.20
N ASP A 233 13.73 43.74 2.04
CA ASP A 233 14.68 42.63 2.04
C ASP A 233 14.08 41.31 2.54
N VAL A 234 13.23 41.35 3.57
CA VAL A 234 12.50 40.16 4.05
C VAL A 234 11.52 39.66 2.99
N VAL A 235 10.86 40.55 2.25
CA VAL A 235 9.94 40.18 1.16
C VAL A 235 10.71 39.62 -0.04
N ARG A 236 11.85 40.22 -0.42
CA ARG A 236 12.74 39.66 -1.45
C ARG A 236 13.21 38.26 -1.10
N LEU A 237 13.51 38.01 0.16
CA LEU A 237 13.86 36.68 0.66
C LEU A 237 12.71 35.68 0.49
N LEU A 238 11.47 36.06 0.80
CA LEU A 238 10.30 35.20 0.63
C LEU A 238 9.95 34.94 -0.84
N ARG A 239 10.44 35.77 -1.77
CA ARG A 239 10.17 35.68 -3.21
C ARG A 239 11.28 34.97 -4.00
N ALA A 240 12.51 34.95 -3.50
CA ALA A 240 13.65 34.26 -4.13
C ALA A 240 13.55 32.71 -4.07
N GLU A 241 12.58 32.17 -3.34
CA GLU A 241 12.21 30.74 -3.40
C GLU A 241 11.42 30.36 -4.67
N SER A 242 10.98 31.34 -5.47
CA SER A 242 10.31 31.12 -6.75
C SER A 242 11.15 31.60 -7.94
N ASP A 243 11.78 30.64 -8.63
CA ASP A 243 12.09 30.64 -10.08
C ASP A 243 13.27 31.43 -10.71
N ASP A 244 14.15 32.12 -9.99
CA ASP A 244 15.30 32.78 -10.64
C ASP A 244 16.57 31.90 -10.71
N VAL A 245 17.17 31.83 -11.90
CA VAL A 245 18.48 31.23 -12.17
C VAL A 245 19.55 31.96 -11.32
N VAL A 246 20.21 31.21 -10.44
CA VAL A 246 21.24 31.76 -9.55
C VAL A 246 22.47 32.10 -10.38
N GLU A 247 22.88 33.36 -10.37
CA GLU A 247 24.10 33.85 -10.99
C GLU A 247 25.35 33.18 -10.38
N SER A 248 26.39 32.92 -11.19
CA SER A 248 27.61 32.24 -10.74
C SER A 248 28.46 33.13 -9.81
N VAL A 249 29.32 32.51 -9.00
CA VAL A 249 30.23 33.23 -8.08
C VAL A 249 31.19 34.12 -8.87
N GLU A 250 31.64 33.62 -10.02
CA GLU A 250 32.50 34.30 -10.97
C GLU A 250 31.82 35.58 -11.50
N ASP A 251 30.56 35.49 -11.91
CA ASP A 251 29.80 36.64 -12.42
C ASP A 251 29.60 37.73 -11.36
N VAL A 252 29.33 37.32 -10.12
CA VAL A 252 29.21 38.25 -8.98
C VAL A 252 30.53 38.99 -8.76
N VAL A 253 31.64 38.27 -8.69
CA VAL A 253 32.97 38.87 -8.47
C VAL A 253 33.35 39.80 -9.62
N ASP A 254 33.14 39.38 -10.87
CA ASP A 254 33.47 40.20 -12.04
C ASP A 254 32.64 41.48 -12.11
N ARG A 255 31.37 41.45 -11.68
CA ARG A 255 30.57 42.67 -11.53
C ARG A 255 31.18 43.60 -10.48
N VAL A 256 31.63 43.09 -9.34
CA VAL A 256 32.21 43.94 -8.31
C VAL A 256 33.59 44.47 -8.72
N ARG A 257 34.43 43.69 -9.41
CA ARG A 257 35.70 44.16 -9.98
C ARG A 257 35.50 45.34 -10.93
N LYS A 258 34.47 45.30 -11.78
CA LYS A 258 34.11 46.41 -12.69
C LYS A 258 33.76 47.71 -11.95
N SER A 259 33.42 47.64 -10.66
CA SER A 259 33.19 48.82 -9.81
C SER A 259 34.45 49.41 -9.19
N GLY A 260 35.64 48.84 -9.50
CA GLY A 260 36.94 49.36 -9.06
C GLY A 260 37.45 48.77 -7.75
N VAL A 261 36.89 47.65 -7.29
CA VAL A 261 37.36 46.91 -6.11
C VAL A 261 38.37 45.86 -6.56
N ASP A 262 39.53 45.81 -5.89
CA ASP A 262 40.53 44.78 -6.11
C ASP A 262 40.10 43.49 -5.41
N ILE A 263 39.85 42.43 -6.18
CA ILE A 263 39.35 41.14 -5.67
C ILE A 263 40.19 40.01 -6.27
N ASP A 264 40.82 39.20 -5.44
CA ASP A 264 41.39 37.92 -5.85
C ASP A 264 40.38 36.80 -5.64
N LEU A 265 40.19 35.94 -6.65
CA LEU A 265 39.21 34.84 -6.60
C LEU A 265 39.92 33.52 -6.86
N THR A 266 39.89 32.64 -5.87
CA THR A 266 40.38 31.26 -5.98
C THR A 266 39.23 30.27 -5.85
N VAL A 267 38.90 29.58 -6.93
CA VAL A 267 37.92 28.48 -6.93
C VAL A 267 38.67 27.15 -7.06
N THR A 268 38.45 26.21 -6.13
CA THR A 268 39.12 24.90 -6.13
C THR A 268 38.12 23.77 -5.96
N GLY A 269 38.13 22.81 -6.89
CA GLY A 269 37.15 21.72 -6.96
C GLY A 269 36.13 21.93 -8.08
N ALA A 270 35.43 20.88 -8.48
CA ALA A 270 34.51 20.86 -9.63
C ALA A 270 33.10 20.33 -9.27
N GLY A 271 32.61 20.66 -8.08
CA GLY A 271 31.26 20.28 -7.64
C GLY A 271 30.24 21.35 -8.00
N GLN A 272 29.10 20.96 -8.59
CA GLN A 272 27.95 21.85 -8.76
C GLN A 272 27.02 21.66 -7.55
N PRO A 273 26.91 22.65 -6.64
CA PRO A 273 26.08 22.52 -5.45
C PRO A 273 24.59 22.37 -5.77
N ASP A 274 23.82 21.79 -4.83
CA ASP A 274 22.37 21.88 -4.84
C ASP A 274 21.91 23.35 -4.94
N ALA A 275 20.77 23.60 -5.60
CA ALA A 275 20.29 24.95 -5.86
C ALA A 275 20.07 25.78 -4.58
N VAL A 276 19.69 25.15 -3.46
CA VAL A 276 19.52 25.82 -2.16
C VAL A 276 20.88 26.24 -1.59
N ILE A 277 21.89 25.40 -1.74
CA ILE A 277 23.27 25.68 -1.31
C ILE A 277 23.88 26.78 -2.19
N ALA A 278 23.71 26.71 -3.52
CA ALA A 278 24.15 27.73 -4.47
C ALA A 278 23.59 29.13 -4.14
N ARG A 279 22.29 29.23 -3.82
CA ARG A 279 21.66 30.49 -3.37
C ARG A 279 22.26 31.02 -2.08
N THR A 280 22.58 30.13 -1.15
CA THR A 280 23.20 30.49 0.14
C THR A 280 24.60 31.05 -0.08
N ILE A 281 25.41 30.43 -0.95
CA ILE A 281 26.73 30.91 -1.37
C ILE A 281 26.63 32.31 -1.99
N HIS A 282 25.75 32.49 -2.99
CA HIS A 282 25.57 33.77 -3.67
C HIS A 282 25.22 34.90 -2.68
N ARG A 283 24.30 34.63 -1.74
CA ARG A 283 23.86 35.62 -0.75
C ARG A 283 24.99 36.00 0.23
N VAL A 284 25.72 35.02 0.75
CA VAL A 284 26.88 35.26 1.64
C VAL A 284 27.92 36.09 0.91
N LEU A 285 28.28 35.71 -0.32
CA LEU A 285 29.27 36.42 -1.11
C LEU A 285 28.87 37.88 -1.38
N THR A 286 27.64 38.11 -1.83
CA THR A 286 27.15 39.46 -2.15
C THR A 286 27.18 40.38 -0.94
N GLU A 287 26.69 39.90 0.20
CA GLU A 287 26.64 40.67 1.44
C GLU A 287 28.04 40.91 2.01
N ALA A 288 28.93 39.91 1.94
CA ALA A 288 30.32 40.04 2.38
C ALA A 288 31.09 41.09 1.54
N LEU A 289 30.94 41.05 0.21
CA LEU A 289 31.54 42.05 -0.69
C LEU A 289 30.96 43.46 -0.46
N THR A 290 29.65 43.56 -0.24
CA THR A 290 28.99 44.84 0.08
C THR A 290 29.53 45.42 1.40
N ASN A 291 29.71 44.56 2.41
CA ASN A 291 30.30 44.96 3.69
C ASN A 291 31.76 45.40 3.53
N ALA A 292 32.57 44.70 2.73
CA ALA A 292 33.94 45.10 2.43
C ALA A 292 33.99 46.49 1.76
N ILE A 293 33.15 46.74 0.74
CA ILE A 293 33.07 48.06 0.07
C ILE A 293 32.70 49.17 1.05
N LYS A 294 31.74 48.89 1.95
CA LYS A 294 31.21 49.88 2.89
C LYS A 294 32.16 50.18 4.05
N HIS A 295 32.77 49.13 4.62
CA HIS A 295 33.52 49.22 5.87
C HIS A 295 35.04 49.24 5.68
N ALA A 296 35.55 48.81 4.52
CA ALA A 296 36.96 48.84 4.17
C ALA A 296 37.18 49.41 2.75
N PRO A 297 36.76 50.66 2.48
CA PRO A 297 36.89 51.24 1.15
C PRO A 297 38.36 51.28 0.70
N GLY A 298 38.63 50.71 -0.48
CA GLY A 298 39.96 50.64 -1.09
C GLY A 298 40.82 49.45 -0.64
N SER A 299 40.36 48.59 0.28
CA SER A 299 41.07 47.36 0.63
C SER A 299 40.96 46.31 -0.47
N ALA A 300 42.01 45.52 -0.68
CA ALA A 300 41.91 44.28 -1.46
C ALA A 300 41.02 43.25 -0.73
N VAL A 301 40.33 42.41 -1.49
CA VAL A 301 39.46 41.35 -0.98
C VAL A 301 39.84 39.99 -1.58
N ASP A 302 40.16 39.03 -0.73
CA ASP A 302 40.42 37.64 -1.12
C ASP A 302 39.15 36.81 -0.96
N VAL A 303 38.67 36.23 -2.05
CA VAL A 303 37.55 35.29 -2.09
C VAL A 303 38.07 33.91 -2.44
N SER A 304 37.80 32.92 -1.58
CA SER A 304 38.10 31.52 -1.86
C SER A 304 36.85 30.65 -1.73
N LEU A 305 36.59 29.84 -2.76
CA LEU A 305 35.53 28.83 -2.77
C LEU A 305 36.18 27.47 -2.99
N ARG A 306 36.03 26.55 -2.04
CA ARG A 306 36.65 25.23 -2.08
C ARG A 306 35.62 24.14 -1.86
N SER A 307 35.46 23.26 -2.85
CA SER A 307 34.73 22.01 -2.65
C SER A 307 35.64 21.00 -1.94
N THR A 308 35.17 20.49 -0.80
CA THR A 308 35.83 19.45 -0.01
C THR A 308 35.02 18.14 -0.10
N ARG A 309 35.42 17.09 0.63
CA ARG A 309 34.62 15.85 0.71
C ARG A 309 33.38 15.97 1.59
N ASP A 310 33.36 16.95 2.49
CA ASP A 310 32.34 17.11 3.51
C ASP A 310 31.43 18.31 3.22
N GLY A 311 31.57 18.94 2.04
CA GLY A 311 30.81 20.12 1.63
C GLY A 311 31.68 21.20 1.00
N ILE A 312 31.19 22.44 1.02
CA ILE A 312 31.77 23.62 0.37
C ILE A 312 32.19 24.65 1.41
N ASP A 313 33.45 25.09 1.33
CA ASP A 313 33.99 26.18 2.12
C ASP A 313 34.02 27.48 1.29
N LEU A 314 33.42 28.55 1.81
CA LEU A 314 33.50 29.90 1.27
C LEU A 314 34.20 30.80 2.30
N ASN A 315 35.32 31.40 1.91
CA ASN A 315 35.98 32.43 2.71
C ASN A 315 36.04 33.74 1.94
N VAL A 316 35.65 34.84 2.58
CA VAL A 316 35.79 36.21 2.06
C VAL A 316 36.55 37.01 3.09
N VAL A 317 37.73 37.51 2.73
CA VAL A 317 38.64 38.22 3.63
C VAL A 317 39.04 39.54 3.01
N ASN A 318 38.89 40.66 3.73
CA ASN A 318 39.38 41.96 3.26
C ASN A 318 40.52 42.47 4.14
N GLU A 319 41.42 43.24 3.53
CA GLU A 319 42.49 43.96 4.21
C GLU A 319 41.96 45.16 5.03
N PRO A 320 42.79 45.79 5.88
CA PRO A 320 42.40 47.01 6.60
C PRO A 320 41.91 48.12 5.65
N ALA A 321 40.99 48.93 6.16
CA ALA A 321 40.48 50.08 5.42
C ALA A 321 41.61 51.06 5.05
N GLN A 322 41.75 51.39 3.76
CA GLN A 322 42.74 52.38 3.29
C GLN A 322 42.24 53.82 3.39
N ARG A 323 40.93 54.01 3.60
CA ARG A 323 40.26 55.31 3.78
C ARG A 323 39.33 55.26 4.98
N SER A 324 39.15 56.39 5.66
CA SER A 324 38.21 56.51 6.78
C SER A 324 36.81 56.12 6.35
N ALA A 325 36.23 55.13 7.02
CA ALA A 325 34.87 54.67 6.79
C ALA A 325 33.92 55.43 7.73
N ASP A 326 33.08 56.32 7.18
CA ASP A 326 31.97 56.90 7.93
C ASP A 326 30.85 55.86 8.03
N THR A 327 30.86 55.04 9.08
CA THR A 327 29.84 53.99 9.23
C THR A 327 29.22 53.92 10.62
N THR A 328 27.95 54.33 10.71
CA THR A 328 26.98 53.77 11.66
C THR A 328 26.33 52.54 11.01
N GLY A 329 26.93 51.37 11.22
CA GLY A 329 26.40 50.09 10.76
C GLY A 329 25.50 49.44 11.81
N SER A 330 24.39 48.85 11.39
CA SER A 330 23.38 48.28 12.29
C SER A 330 23.71 46.88 12.83
N GLY A 331 24.80 46.25 12.37
CA GLY A 331 25.27 44.92 12.85
C GLY A 331 24.41 43.71 12.45
N TYR A 332 23.22 43.92 11.89
CA TYR A 332 22.25 42.86 11.60
C TYR A 332 22.55 42.00 10.36
N GLY A 333 23.37 42.49 9.42
CA GLY A 333 23.68 41.75 8.18
C GLY A 333 24.38 40.41 8.44
N LEU A 334 25.35 40.38 9.36
CA LEU A 334 26.09 39.17 9.70
C LEU A 334 25.24 38.16 10.49
N LEU A 335 24.34 38.63 11.36
CA LEU A 335 23.42 37.76 12.11
C LEU A 335 22.45 37.03 11.17
N GLY A 336 21.86 37.72 10.20
CA GLY A 336 20.95 37.12 9.23
C GLY A 336 21.64 36.13 8.27
N LEU A 337 22.93 36.32 7.99
CA LEU A 337 23.75 35.33 7.27
C LEU A 337 24.01 34.08 8.12
N ALA A 338 24.35 34.26 9.40
CA ALA A 338 24.61 33.15 10.32
C ALA A 338 23.39 32.22 10.48
N GLU A 339 22.20 32.80 10.67
CA GLU A 339 20.94 32.06 10.76
C GLU A 339 20.66 31.28 9.47
N ARG A 340 20.84 31.91 8.31
CA ARG A 340 20.61 31.29 7.00
C ARG A 340 21.53 30.10 6.75
N VAL A 341 22.81 30.25 7.02
CA VAL A 341 23.78 29.17 6.88
C VAL A 341 23.43 28.00 7.80
N THR A 342 22.99 28.29 9.01
CA THR A 342 22.55 27.27 9.98
C THR A 342 21.31 26.52 9.49
N LEU A 343 20.34 27.20 8.87
CA LEU A 343 19.10 26.60 8.36
C LEU A 343 19.32 25.53 7.29
N VAL A 344 20.39 25.63 6.51
CA VAL A 344 20.76 24.62 5.51
C VAL A 344 21.72 23.55 6.05
N GLY A 345 22.02 23.58 7.36
CA GLY A 345 22.93 22.66 8.02
C GLY A 345 24.41 23.06 7.96
N GLY A 346 24.72 24.29 7.58
CA GLY A 346 26.08 24.84 7.52
C GLY A 346 26.57 25.47 8.82
N ARG A 347 27.81 25.99 8.78
CA ARG A 347 28.47 26.73 9.87
C ARG A 347 28.95 28.09 9.37
N PHE A 348 28.78 29.13 10.19
CA PHE A 348 29.14 30.51 9.87
C PHE A 348 30.03 31.10 10.96
N ASP A 349 31.11 31.78 10.58
CA ASP A 349 32.00 32.54 11.45
C ASP A 349 32.34 33.89 10.79
N ALA A 350 32.32 34.97 11.57
CA ALA A 350 32.66 36.31 11.11
C ALA A 350 33.48 37.05 12.17
N ARG A 351 34.69 37.47 11.82
CA ARG A 351 35.67 37.97 12.79
C ARG A 351 36.68 38.95 12.20
N PRO A 352 37.19 39.92 12.99
CA PRO A 352 38.36 40.69 12.61
C PRO A 352 39.59 39.79 12.40
N THR A 353 40.47 40.15 11.46
CA THR A 353 41.75 39.46 11.27
C THR A 353 42.85 40.10 12.12
N SER A 354 43.91 39.35 12.41
CA SER A 354 45.07 39.85 13.18
C SER A 354 45.76 41.06 12.54
N ASN A 355 45.60 41.21 11.23
CA ASN A 355 46.24 42.26 10.44
C ASN A 355 45.37 43.52 10.34
N GLY A 356 44.21 43.56 11.02
CA GLY A 356 43.29 44.71 11.02
C GLY A 356 42.22 44.68 9.92
N GLY A 357 42.10 43.57 9.21
CA GLY A 357 41.04 43.31 8.22
C GLY A 357 39.83 42.58 8.82
N PHE A 358 38.99 42.01 7.97
CA PHE A 358 37.80 41.25 8.41
C PHE A 358 37.61 39.98 7.56
N ALA A 359 37.17 38.89 8.19
CA ALA A 359 36.98 37.60 7.56
C ALA A 359 35.58 37.05 7.81
N VAL A 360 34.93 36.57 6.75
CA VAL A 360 33.69 35.78 6.77
C VAL A 360 34.02 34.38 6.26
N VAL A 361 33.79 33.38 7.11
CA VAL A 361 34.12 31.97 6.87
C VAL A 361 32.84 31.15 6.99
N VAL A 362 32.51 30.41 5.93
CA VAL A 362 31.28 29.64 5.83
C VAL A 362 31.58 28.23 5.34
N HIS A 363 31.01 27.24 6.02
CA HIS A 363 31.02 25.84 5.60
C HIS A 363 29.59 25.38 5.33
N LEU A 364 29.32 24.79 4.17
CA LEU A 364 28.00 24.33 3.75
C LEU A 364 28.04 22.87 3.33
N PRO A 365 27.02 22.05 3.62
CA PRO A 365 26.93 20.70 3.06
C PRO A 365 26.64 20.73 1.56
N ASP A 366 26.90 19.64 0.84
CA ASP A 366 26.59 19.53 -0.60
C ASP A 366 25.07 19.50 -0.89
N GLU A 367 24.28 19.01 0.07
CA GLU A 367 22.80 18.97 0.00
C GLU A 367 22.17 19.41 1.35
N PRO A 368 20.99 20.05 1.33
CA PRO A 368 20.31 20.50 2.54
C PRO A 368 19.71 19.34 3.35
N VAL A 369 19.92 19.34 4.66
CA VAL A 369 19.40 18.32 5.58
C VAL A 369 17.89 18.53 5.83
N THR A 370 17.03 17.83 5.09
CA THR A 370 15.56 18.01 5.18
C THR A 370 14.96 17.03 6.21
N THR A 371 14.33 17.53 7.29
CA THR A 371 13.65 16.69 8.29
C THR A 371 12.20 17.15 8.53
N ILE A 372 11.19 16.60 7.83
CA ILE A 372 9.76 16.82 8.18
C ILE A 372 8.85 15.58 7.93
N THR A 373 8.34 15.02 9.04
CA THR A 373 7.00 14.48 9.37
C THR A 373 6.07 13.82 8.31
N SER A 374 6.31 12.55 7.94
CA SER A 374 5.45 11.77 6.99
C SER A 374 4.42 10.81 7.63
N THR A 375 4.36 10.71 8.96
CA THR A 375 3.72 9.55 9.62
C THR A 375 2.20 9.66 9.89
N SER A 376 1.61 10.86 9.90
CA SER A 376 0.21 11.07 10.29
C SER A 376 -0.80 10.88 9.13
N HIS A 377 -0.47 11.33 7.92
CA HIS A 377 -1.37 11.21 6.75
C HIS A 377 -1.53 9.76 6.25
N ARG A 378 -0.46 8.97 6.36
CA ARG A 378 -0.44 7.55 5.97
C ARG A 378 -1.49 6.71 6.71
N ARG A 379 -1.72 6.98 8.00
CA ARG A 379 -2.67 6.20 8.83
C ARG A 379 -4.14 6.40 8.44
N LEU A 380 -4.52 7.61 8.00
CA LEU A 380 -5.91 7.94 7.63
C LEU A 380 -6.31 7.36 6.28
N VAL A 381 -5.37 7.34 5.31
CA VAL A 381 -5.58 6.71 3.99
C VAL A 381 -5.68 5.18 4.14
N GLU A 382 -4.83 4.58 4.98
CA GLU A 382 -4.88 3.13 5.26
C GLU A 382 -6.23 2.69 5.85
N GLN A 383 -6.88 3.49 6.72
CA GLN A 383 -8.18 3.15 7.30
C GLN A 383 -9.33 3.17 6.27
N ARG A 384 -9.37 4.19 5.40
CA ARG A 384 -10.45 4.33 4.41
C ARG A 384 -10.39 3.22 3.35
N VAL A 385 -9.19 2.79 2.98
CA VAL A 385 -8.94 1.66 2.06
C VAL A 385 -9.37 0.31 2.66
N ARG A 386 -9.11 0.08 3.95
CA ARG A 386 -9.54 -1.16 4.64
C ARG A 386 -11.06 -1.31 4.63
N HIS A 387 -11.83 -0.22 4.70
CA HIS A 387 -13.29 -0.29 4.82
C HIS A 387 -13.97 -0.74 3.51
N SER A 388 -13.58 -0.17 2.36
CA SER A 388 -14.13 -0.56 1.05
C SER A 388 -13.79 -2.01 0.67
N ALA A 389 -12.57 -2.44 0.97
CA ALA A 389 -12.10 -3.80 0.70
C ALA A 389 -12.80 -4.86 1.59
N ARG A 390 -13.11 -4.51 2.85
CA ARG A 390 -13.83 -5.38 3.79
C ARG A 390 -15.22 -5.77 3.27
N ARG A 391 -15.90 -4.88 2.54
CA ARG A 391 -17.24 -5.14 1.99
C ARG A 391 -17.25 -6.27 0.96
N THR A 392 -16.27 -6.33 0.05
CA THR A 392 -16.12 -7.44 -0.90
C THR A 392 -15.79 -8.77 -0.25
N MET A 393 -14.98 -8.76 0.81
CA MET A 393 -14.64 -9.97 1.57
C MET A 393 -15.85 -10.48 2.38
N LEU A 394 -16.61 -9.56 3.00
CA LEU A 394 -17.84 -9.90 3.72
C LEU A 394 -18.91 -10.50 2.79
N LEU A 395 -19.05 -9.97 1.57
CA LEU A 395 -19.97 -10.55 0.57
C LEU A 395 -19.55 -11.96 0.15
N ALA A 396 -18.27 -12.18 -0.13
CA ALA A 396 -17.77 -13.50 -0.50
C ALA A 396 -17.87 -14.52 0.66
N ALA A 397 -17.51 -14.10 1.87
CA ALA A 397 -17.68 -14.91 3.09
C ALA A 397 -19.16 -15.17 3.38
N GLY A 398 -20.03 -14.20 3.15
CA GLY A 398 -21.48 -14.35 3.28
C GLY A 398 -22.06 -15.36 2.28
N ILE A 399 -21.66 -15.30 1.01
CA ILE A 399 -22.09 -16.27 -0.02
C ILE A 399 -21.58 -17.68 0.31
N ALA A 400 -20.31 -17.81 0.70
CA ALA A 400 -19.75 -19.09 1.10
C ALA A 400 -20.44 -19.65 2.34
N GLY A 401 -20.69 -18.82 3.36
CA GLY A 401 -21.45 -19.20 4.55
C GLY A 401 -22.87 -19.63 4.20
N ALA A 402 -23.54 -18.90 3.32
CA ALA A 402 -24.89 -19.21 2.85
C ALA A 402 -24.99 -20.52 2.06
N LEU A 403 -23.88 -21.01 1.48
CA LEU A 403 -23.83 -22.31 0.78
C LEU A 403 -23.38 -23.44 1.71
N VAL A 404 -22.33 -23.21 2.51
CA VAL A 404 -21.70 -24.26 3.34
C VAL A 404 -22.50 -24.55 4.60
N ILE A 405 -23.04 -23.53 5.29
CA ILE A 405 -23.75 -23.73 6.56
C ILE A 405 -25.04 -24.52 6.35
N PRO A 406 -25.93 -24.18 5.40
CA PRO A 406 -27.13 -24.98 5.15
C PRO A 406 -26.81 -26.38 4.64
N ALA A 407 -25.76 -26.54 3.83
CA ALA A 407 -25.30 -27.85 3.37
C ALA A 407 -24.87 -28.74 4.55
N LEU A 408 -24.04 -28.21 5.46
CA LEU A 408 -23.59 -28.92 6.64
C LEU A 408 -24.78 -29.22 7.58
N ALA A 409 -25.65 -28.24 7.80
CA ALA A 409 -26.85 -28.41 8.62
C ALA A 409 -27.78 -29.49 8.05
N TYR A 410 -27.97 -29.53 6.73
CA TYR A 410 -28.73 -30.58 6.07
C TYR A 410 -28.08 -31.95 6.24
N LEU A 411 -26.75 -32.08 6.05
CA LEU A 411 -26.06 -33.36 6.22
C LEU A 411 -26.19 -33.90 7.66
N VAL A 412 -26.10 -33.02 8.66
CA VAL A 412 -26.30 -33.38 10.07
C VAL A 412 -27.76 -33.73 10.33
N TYR A 413 -28.71 -32.92 9.84
CA TYR A 413 -30.14 -33.17 9.99
C TYR A 413 -30.55 -34.51 9.35
N ASP A 414 -30.08 -34.78 8.13
CA ASP A 414 -30.35 -36.02 7.42
C ASP A 414 -29.73 -37.23 8.13
N ALA A 415 -28.49 -37.13 8.60
CA ALA A 415 -27.85 -38.18 9.39
C ALA A 415 -28.58 -38.46 10.72
N VAL A 416 -29.04 -37.44 11.43
CA VAL A 416 -29.78 -37.62 12.69
C VAL A 416 -31.20 -38.16 12.45
N SER A 417 -31.85 -37.74 11.38
CA SER A 417 -33.26 -38.11 11.10
C SER A 417 -33.45 -39.40 10.30
N SER A 418 -32.37 -39.99 9.78
CA SER A 418 -32.43 -41.20 8.95
C SER A 418 -31.57 -42.38 9.45
N THR A 419 -30.85 -42.23 10.57
CA THR A 419 -30.00 -43.28 11.13
C THR A 419 -30.74 -44.09 12.18
N LEU A 420 -30.78 -45.40 11.99
CA LEU A 420 -31.33 -46.36 12.94
C LEU A 420 -30.20 -46.88 13.85
N ALA A 421 -30.37 -46.79 15.16
CA ALA A 421 -29.33 -47.25 16.08
C ALA A 421 -29.16 -48.78 15.97
N PRO A 422 -27.92 -49.32 16.07
CA PRO A 422 -27.69 -50.77 15.95
C PRO A 422 -28.51 -51.62 16.92
N ALA A 423 -28.68 -51.14 18.16
CA ALA A 423 -29.49 -51.81 19.18
C ALA A 423 -30.99 -51.84 18.83
N ASP A 424 -31.49 -50.80 18.16
CA ASP A 424 -32.89 -50.71 17.73
C ASP A 424 -33.12 -51.62 16.52
N PHE A 425 -32.16 -51.62 15.60
CA PHE A 425 -32.15 -52.56 14.49
C PHE A 425 -32.20 -53.99 15.03
N GLU A 426 -31.31 -54.42 15.92
CA GLU A 426 -31.29 -55.78 16.48
C GLU A 426 -32.62 -56.21 17.14
N ARG A 427 -33.36 -55.27 17.75
CA ARG A 427 -34.67 -55.53 18.37
C ARG A 427 -35.79 -55.89 17.39
N LEU A 428 -35.70 -55.44 16.14
CA LEU A 428 -36.71 -55.72 15.11
C LEU A 428 -36.72 -57.20 14.69
N ARG A 429 -37.90 -57.78 14.60
CA ARG A 429 -38.12 -59.19 14.21
C ARG A 429 -39.03 -59.28 12.98
N ILE A 430 -38.69 -60.20 12.09
CA ILE A 430 -39.52 -60.51 10.91
C ILE A 430 -40.89 -61.02 11.40
N GLY A 431 -41.96 -60.51 10.79
CA GLY A 431 -43.36 -60.76 11.15
C GLY A 431 -43.99 -59.70 12.06
N GLN A 432 -43.25 -58.70 12.53
CA GLN A 432 -43.83 -57.59 13.31
C GLN A 432 -44.76 -56.71 12.45
N PRO A 433 -45.87 -56.21 13.03
CA PRO A 433 -46.72 -55.21 12.37
C PRO A 433 -45.93 -53.94 12.03
N GLU A 434 -46.17 -53.38 10.86
CA GLU A 434 -45.48 -52.18 10.37
C GLU A 434 -45.60 -51.02 11.36
N ALA A 435 -46.77 -50.82 11.98
CA ALA A 435 -46.98 -49.77 12.98
C ALA A 435 -46.00 -49.85 14.17
N GLU A 436 -45.74 -51.06 14.69
CA GLU A 436 -44.83 -51.28 15.81
C GLU A 436 -43.36 -51.07 15.42
N VAL A 437 -43.01 -51.45 14.17
CA VAL A 437 -41.68 -51.19 13.61
C VAL A 437 -41.46 -49.70 13.41
N LEU A 438 -42.47 -48.97 12.93
CA LEU A 438 -42.41 -47.53 12.69
C LEU A 438 -42.23 -46.67 13.95
N ASP A 439 -42.62 -47.18 15.12
CA ASP A 439 -42.36 -46.52 16.41
C ASP A 439 -40.88 -46.60 16.83
N LEU A 440 -40.14 -47.59 16.33
CA LEU A 440 -38.74 -47.85 16.68
C LEU A 440 -37.74 -47.32 15.65
N VAL A 441 -38.21 -46.93 14.45
CA VAL A 441 -37.35 -46.44 13.38
C VAL A 441 -37.52 -44.94 13.16
N PRO A 442 -36.50 -44.24 12.63
CA PRO A 442 -36.60 -42.82 12.32
C PRO A 442 -37.73 -42.51 11.33
N SER A 443 -38.25 -41.28 11.41
CA SER A 443 -39.35 -40.83 10.56
C SER A 443 -38.96 -40.62 9.09
N ARG A 444 -37.67 -40.43 8.79
CA ARG A 444 -37.14 -40.31 7.42
C ARG A 444 -36.39 -41.57 7.01
N THR A 445 -36.64 -42.00 5.78
CA THR A 445 -35.78 -42.94 5.07
C THR A 445 -34.60 -42.20 4.43
N ARG A 446 -33.43 -42.83 4.41
CA ARG A 446 -32.18 -42.25 3.87
C ARG A 446 -32.12 -42.28 2.35
N VAL A 447 -32.64 -43.36 1.75
CA VAL A 447 -32.74 -43.54 0.29
C VAL A 447 -34.15 -43.99 -0.03
N ASP A 448 -34.84 -43.21 -0.86
CA ASP A 448 -36.14 -43.58 -1.41
C ASP A 448 -35.91 -44.48 -2.63
N ASP A 449 -36.09 -45.79 -2.44
CA ASP A 449 -35.95 -46.74 -3.54
C ASP A 449 -37.23 -46.74 -4.38
N THR A 450 -37.26 -45.87 -5.38
CA THR A 450 -38.39 -45.76 -6.33
C THR A 450 -38.68 -47.07 -7.08
N ALA A 451 -37.73 -48.02 -7.15
CA ALA A 451 -37.93 -49.31 -7.77
C ALA A 451 -38.61 -50.34 -6.85
N ASN A 452 -38.55 -50.14 -5.53
CA ASN A 452 -39.17 -51.03 -4.56
C ASN A 452 -39.80 -50.24 -3.40
N PRO A 453 -41.02 -49.68 -3.60
CA PRO A 453 -41.66 -48.79 -2.63
C PRO A 453 -42.02 -49.46 -1.31
N THR A 454 -41.95 -50.80 -1.26
CA THR A 454 -42.17 -51.57 -0.03
C THR A 454 -40.95 -51.64 0.88
N CYS A 455 -39.77 -51.20 0.42
CA CYS A 455 -38.53 -51.24 1.19
C CYS A 455 -38.07 -49.84 1.63
N ARG A 456 -37.70 -49.72 2.90
CA ARG A 456 -37.17 -48.50 3.52
C ARG A 456 -35.70 -48.70 3.88
N HIS A 457 -34.89 -47.67 3.64
CA HIS A 457 -33.45 -47.70 3.91
C HIS A 457 -33.08 -46.69 5.01
N TYR A 458 -32.27 -47.12 5.98
CA TYR A 458 -31.82 -46.30 7.11
C TYR A 458 -30.30 -46.35 7.24
N GLY A 459 -29.67 -45.26 7.69
CA GLY A 459 -28.24 -45.21 7.97
C GLY A 459 -27.86 -46.05 9.20
N THR A 460 -26.61 -46.50 9.26
CA THR A 460 -26.06 -47.28 10.37
C THR A 460 -25.37 -46.42 11.44
N HIS A 461 -24.88 -45.23 11.06
CA HIS A 461 -24.10 -44.35 11.92
C HIS A 461 -24.52 -42.88 11.79
N VAL A 462 -24.43 -42.14 12.90
CA VAL A 462 -24.85 -40.73 12.97
C VAL A 462 -23.78 -39.79 12.39
N ASN A 463 -22.52 -40.22 12.30
CA ASN A 463 -21.45 -39.40 11.76
C ASN A 463 -21.47 -39.40 10.21
N PRO A 464 -21.82 -38.30 9.54
CA PRO A 464 -21.91 -38.24 8.08
C PRO A 464 -20.53 -38.27 7.38
N PHE A 465 -19.44 -38.20 8.14
CA PHE A 465 -18.06 -38.16 7.64
C PHE A 465 -17.30 -39.48 7.83
N ASP A 466 -17.95 -40.53 8.35
CA ASP A 466 -17.36 -41.84 8.53
C ASP A 466 -17.36 -42.64 7.21
N GLU A 467 -16.40 -43.56 7.03
CA GLU A 467 -16.30 -44.43 5.86
C GLU A 467 -17.54 -45.34 5.73
N ARG A 468 -18.13 -45.71 6.88
CA ARG A 468 -19.35 -46.53 6.97
C ARG A 468 -20.65 -45.78 6.68
N ARG A 469 -20.60 -44.49 6.32
CA ARG A 469 -21.80 -43.69 6.01
C ARG A 469 -22.65 -44.24 4.85
N LEU A 470 -22.06 -45.13 4.04
CA LEU A 470 -22.70 -45.78 2.90
C LEU A 470 -23.38 -47.10 3.26
N ASP A 471 -23.15 -47.62 4.46
CA ASP A 471 -23.82 -48.82 4.96
C ASP A 471 -25.26 -48.48 5.33
N LEU A 472 -26.19 -49.31 4.88
CA LEU A 472 -27.62 -49.08 5.03
C LEU A 472 -28.31 -50.29 5.62
N TYR A 473 -29.22 -50.08 6.57
CA TYR A 473 -30.22 -51.07 6.95
C TYR A 473 -31.38 -51.02 5.96
N ARG A 474 -31.74 -52.16 5.37
CA ARG A 474 -32.93 -52.31 4.54
C ARG A 474 -34.01 -53.06 5.31
N LEU A 475 -35.19 -52.45 5.41
CA LEU A 475 -36.39 -53.02 6.00
C LEU A 475 -37.49 -53.08 4.94
N CYS A 476 -37.98 -54.26 4.58
CA CYS A 476 -39.06 -54.39 3.59
C CYS A 476 -40.35 -54.88 4.22
N PHE A 477 -41.47 -54.28 3.83
CA PHE A 477 -42.80 -54.54 4.36
C PHE A 477 -43.70 -55.15 3.28
N ARG A 478 -44.53 -56.13 3.64
CA ARG A 478 -45.55 -56.67 2.75
C ARG A 478 -46.81 -56.92 3.57
N ASP A 479 -47.96 -56.51 3.06
CA ASP A 479 -49.25 -56.66 3.75
C ASP A 479 -49.24 -56.11 5.20
N GLY A 480 -48.50 -55.01 5.42
CA GLY A 480 -48.41 -54.36 6.73
C GLY A 480 -47.54 -55.08 7.77
N VAL A 481 -46.69 -56.03 7.36
CA VAL A 481 -45.72 -56.70 8.25
C VAL A 481 -44.30 -56.66 7.70
N LEU A 482 -43.30 -56.67 8.59
CA LEU A 482 -41.89 -56.71 8.23
C LEU A 482 -41.49 -58.09 7.69
N VAL A 483 -41.04 -58.18 6.44
CA VAL A 483 -40.72 -59.45 5.75
C VAL A 483 -39.22 -59.64 5.46
N ASP A 484 -38.46 -58.56 5.32
CA ASP A 484 -36.99 -58.61 5.14
C ASP A 484 -36.33 -57.56 6.04
N LYS A 485 -35.19 -57.94 6.61
CA LYS A 485 -34.33 -57.10 7.44
C LYS A 485 -32.88 -57.48 7.13
N THR A 486 -32.21 -56.64 6.37
CA THR A 486 -30.84 -56.92 5.89
C THR A 486 -29.94 -55.71 6.09
N LEU A 487 -28.70 -55.94 6.54
CA LEU A 487 -27.64 -54.93 6.51
C LEU A 487 -26.97 -54.96 5.13
N LEU A 488 -27.11 -53.87 4.38
CA LEU A 488 -26.41 -53.64 3.14
C LEU A 488 -25.08 -52.98 3.47
N VAL A 489 -24.03 -53.78 3.60
CA VAL A 489 -22.66 -53.27 3.64
C VAL A 489 -22.26 -52.93 2.22
N ARG A 490 -22.01 -51.65 1.95
CA ARG A 490 -21.40 -51.27 0.67
C ARG A 490 -19.91 -51.52 0.85
N GLY A 491 -19.42 -52.59 0.22
CA GLY A 491 -17.98 -52.87 0.19
C GLY A 491 -17.18 -51.64 -0.27
N PRO A 492 -15.91 -51.52 0.16
CA PRO A 492 -15.07 -50.33 -0.07
C PRO A 492 -14.98 -49.91 -1.54
#